data_AF-A0A815RYP0-F1
#
_entry.id   AF-A0A815RYP0-F1
#
_cell.length_a   1.000
_cell.length_b   1.000
_cell.length_c   1.000
_cell.angle_alpha   90.00
_cell.angle_beta   90.00
_cell.angle_gamma   90.00
#
_symmetry.space_group_name_H-M   'P 1'
#
loop_
_entity.id
_entity.type
_entity.pdbx_description
1 polymer ?
#
loop_
_entity_poly.entity_id
_entity_poly.type
_entity_poly.pdbx_seq_one_letter_code
_entity_poly.pdbx_strand_id
1 'polypeptide(L)'
;MSSLSNTLNIAQKMLVQYCHMTILIFGTIGSLINICLFSRRNLRSNSCCIYLLSSSISAIILLSIGIIPQIYTLYRSPNPFTTISTFCKARSYLNQTSAMSCRWLLVMACIDRCFSCSTSVRIRNLSSVKTARIIVIIINIIWFILPIHMIIYANIQPPGNIACSVTNNNVDIYHRFYT
;
A
#
# COMPACT_ATOMS: atom_id res chain seq x y z
N MET A 1 -31.15 19.64 -6.19
CA MET A 1 -29.71 19.27 -6.28
C MET A 1 -29.03 19.13 -4.90
N SER A 2 -29.44 19.90 -3.87
CA SER A 2 -28.90 19.81 -2.50
C SER A 2 -29.26 18.52 -1.72
N SER A 3 -30.41 17.90 -2.01
CA SER A 3 -30.82 16.64 -1.38
C SER A 3 -29.94 15.46 -1.83
N LEU A 4 -29.68 15.34 -3.13
CA LEU A 4 -28.83 14.29 -3.71
C LEU A 4 -27.39 14.36 -3.17
N SER A 5 -26.79 15.55 -3.10
CA SER A 5 -25.45 15.74 -2.54
C SER A 5 -25.37 15.36 -1.06
N ASN A 6 -26.43 15.58 -0.28
CA ASN A 6 -26.47 15.18 1.12
C ASN A 6 -26.60 13.67 1.27
N THR A 7 -27.47 13.01 0.50
CA THR A 7 -27.62 11.55 0.53
C THR A 7 -26.32 10.85 0.13
N LEU A 8 -25.61 11.37 -0.88
CA LEU A 8 -24.32 10.83 -1.32
C LEU A 8 -23.26 10.94 -0.21
N ASN A 9 -23.16 12.10 0.45
CA ASN A 9 -22.21 12.31 1.54
C ASN A 9 -22.48 11.40 2.74
N ILE A 10 -23.75 11.18 3.09
CA ILE A 10 -24.15 10.27 4.17
C ILE A 10 -23.78 8.83 3.81
N ALA A 11 -24.13 8.39 2.58
CA ALA A 11 -23.79 7.06 2.10
C ALA A 11 -22.28 6.82 2.08
N GLN A 12 -21.49 7.79 1.62
CA GLN A 12 -20.03 7.73 1.63
C GLN A 12 -19.48 7.61 3.05
N LYS A 13 -20.00 8.37 4.02
CA LYS A 13 -19.58 8.25 5.43
C LYS A 13 -19.85 6.86 6.00
N MET A 14 -21.05 6.30 5.75
CA MET A 14 -21.43 4.97 6.23
C MET A 14 -20.56 3.88 5.59
N LEU A 15 -20.35 3.94 4.27
CA LEU A 15 -19.46 3.02 3.57
C LEU A 15 -18.04 3.10 4.10
N VAL A 16 -17.50 4.32 4.27
CA VAL A 16 -16.14 4.48 4.78
C VAL A 16 -16.04 3.90 6.18
N GLN A 17 -16.98 4.22 7.07
CA GLN A 17 -16.94 3.75 8.45
C GLN A 17 -17.02 2.22 8.56
N TYR A 18 -18.01 1.57 7.94
CA TYR A 18 -18.19 0.13 8.10
C TYR A 18 -17.16 -0.68 7.31
N CYS A 19 -16.92 -0.36 6.04
CA CYS A 19 -15.99 -1.13 5.21
C CYS A 19 -14.54 -0.95 5.64
N HIS A 20 -14.10 0.27 6.00
CA HIS A 20 -12.70 0.46 6.35
C HIS A 20 -12.37 -0.15 7.71
N MET A 21 -13.31 -0.15 8.66
CA MET A 21 -13.13 -0.81 9.96
C MET A 21 -13.00 -2.33 9.79
N THR A 22 -13.86 -2.96 8.98
CA THR A 22 -13.75 -4.41 8.74
C THR A 22 -12.45 -4.76 8.01
N ILE A 23 -12.09 -4.01 6.96
CA ILE A 23 -10.83 -4.21 6.23
C ILE A 23 -9.63 -4.02 7.16
N LEU A 24 -9.66 -3.03 8.06
CA LEU A 24 -8.58 -2.81 9.02
C LEU A 24 -8.43 -3.99 9.98
N ILE A 25 -9.53 -4.47 10.58
CA ILE A 25 -9.50 -5.57 11.54
C ILE A 25 -9.04 -6.87 10.86
N PHE A 26 -9.73 -7.30 9.80
CA PHE A 26 -9.41 -8.55 9.13
C PHE A 26 -8.06 -8.48 8.40
N GLY A 27 -7.74 -7.35 7.78
CA GLY A 27 -6.47 -7.16 7.06
C GLY A 27 -5.26 -7.14 7.98
N THR A 28 -5.36 -6.51 9.16
CA THR A 28 -4.26 -6.53 10.15
C THR A 28 -4.09 -7.91 10.76
N ILE A 29 -5.17 -8.57 11.18
CA ILE A 29 -5.12 -9.94 11.73
C ILE A 29 -4.50 -10.91 10.70
N GLY A 30 -4.99 -10.89 9.45
CA GLY A 30 -4.46 -11.75 8.39
C GLY A 30 -2.98 -11.51 8.12
N SER A 31 -2.56 -10.24 8.05
CA SER A 31 -1.15 -9.89 7.84
C SER A 31 -0.26 -10.28 9.02
N LEU A 32 -0.75 -10.15 10.26
CA LEU A 32 -0.03 -10.57 11.47
C LEU A 32 0.14 -12.09 11.54
N ILE A 33 -0.89 -12.85 11.18
CA ILE A 33 -0.81 -14.31 11.09
C ILE A 33 0.24 -14.72 10.04
N ASN A 34 0.22 -14.09 8.86
CA ASN A 34 1.22 -14.36 7.82
C ASN A 34 2.65 -14.05 8.29
N ILE A 35 2.86 -12.93 9.00
CA ILE A 35 4.18 -12.58 9.54
C ILE A 35 4.61 -13.61 10.59
N CYS A 36 3.74 -13.97 11.53
CA CYS A 36 4.04 -14.97 12.56
C CYS A 36 4.39 -16.34 11.94
N LEU A 37 3.64 -16.76 10.91
CA LEU A 37 3.84 -18.02 10.23
C LEU A 37 5.14 -18.02 9.42
N PHE A 38 5.36 -17.03 8.54
CA PHE A 38 6.54 -16.97 7.68
C PHE A 38 7.83 -16.53 8.39
N SER A 39 7.74 -15.97 9.60
CA SER A 39 8.93 -15.67 10.43
C SER A 39 9.60 -16.94 10.96
N ARG A 40 8.90 -18.08 11.00
CA ARG A 40 9.45 -19.36 11.46
C ARG A 40 10.64 -19.79 10.60
N ARG A 41 11.76 -20.15 11.25
CA ARG A 41 13.04 -20.48 10.60
C ARG A 41 12.93 -21.60 9.55
N ASN A 42 12.07 -22.59 9.80
CA ASN A 42 11.84 -23.70 8.87
C ASN A 42 11.24 -23.24 7.53
N LEU A 43 10.36 -22.22 7.55
CA LEU A 43 9.69 -21.71 6.35
C LEU A 43 10.53 -20.66 5.61
N ARG A 44 11.46 -19.99 6.30
CA ARG A 44 12.42 -19.05 5.66
C ARG A 44 13.48 -19.74 4.77
N SER A 45 13.50 -21.07 4.76
CA SER A 45 14.28 -21.87 3.80
C SER A 45 13.70 -21.77 2.38
N ASN A 46 12.43 -21.38 2.24
CA ASN A 46 11.76 -21.24 0.96
C ASN A 46 11.79 -19.78 0.48
N SER A 47 12.27 -19.58 -0.75
CA SER A 47 12.38 -18.29 -1.43
C SER A 47 11.02 -17.56 -1.49
N CYS A 48 9.95 -18.28 -1.81
CA CYS A 48 8.58 -17.77 -1.91
C CYS A 48 8.09 -17.14 -0.59
N CYS A 49 8.40 -17.77 0.54
CA CYS A 49 7.99 -17.30 1.86
C CYS A 49 8.61 -15.93 2.21
N ILE A 50 9.79 -15.61 1.68
CA ILE A 50 10.46 -14.32 1.93
C ILE A 50 9.71 -13.18 1.25
N TYR A 51 9.23 -13.39 0.03
CA TYR A 51 8.39 -12.42 -0.68
C TYR A 51 7.06 -12.20 0.04
N LEU A 52 6.40 -13.27 0.47
CA LEU A 52 5.12 -13.20 1.20
C LEU A 52 5.27 -12.51 2.56
N LEU A 53 6.38 -12.77 3.28
CA LEU A 53 6.69 -12.08 4.53
C LEU A 53 6.87 -10.57 4.28
N SER A 54 7.68 -10.19 3.29
CA SER A 54 7.90 -8.78 2.95
C SER A 54 6.60 -8.10 2.51
N SER A 55 5.78 -8.78 1.69
CA SER A 55 4.47 -8.28 1.25
C SER A 55 3.52 -8.05 2.43
N SER A 56 3.53 -8.95 3.42
CA SER A 56 2.67 -8.83 4.61
C SER A 56 3.09 -7.64 5.49
N ILE A 57 4.39 -7.36 5.59
CA ILE A 57 4.90 -6.17 6.28
C ILE A 57 4.45 -4.90 5.55
N SER A 58 4.60 -4.84 4.23
CA SER A 58 4.12 -3.71 3.42
C SER A 58 2.61 -3.53 3.53
N ALA A 59 1.83 -4.61 3.61
CA ALA A 59 0.38 -4.56 3.79
C ALA A 59 -0.03 -3.95 5.14
N ILE A 60 0.66 -4.27 6.24
CA ILE A 60 0.37 -3.64 7.55
C ILE A 60 0.65 -2.14 7.50
N ILE A 61 1.78 -1.75 6.89
CA ILE A 61 2.15 -0.33 6.73
C ILE A 61 1.08 0.39 5.90
N LEU A 62 0.66 -0.21 4.78
CA LEU A 62 -0.40 0.31 3.91
C LEU A 62 -1.72 0.50 4.67
N LEU A 63 -2.18 -0.52 5.38
CA LEU A 63 -3.44 -0.46 6.14
C LEU A 63 -3.36 0.63 7.22
N SER A 64 -2.23 0.74 7.91
CA SER A 64 -2.02 1.74 8.96
C SER A 64 -2.04 3.16 8.41
N ILE A 65 -1.39 3.41 7.28
CA ILE A 65 -1.25 4.76 6.70
C ILE A 65 -2.45 5.14 5.82
N GLY A 66 -3.08 4.16 5.17
CA GLY A 66 -4.22 4.37 4.29
C GLY A 66 -5.50 4.62 5.08
N ILE A 67 -5.82 3.72 6.02
CA ILE A 67 -7.13 3.60 6.65
C ILE A 67 -7.25 4.39 7.96
N ILE A 68 -6.24 4.34 8.85
CA ILE A 68 -6.30 5.03 10.16
C ILE A 68 -6.59 6.53 9.98
N PRO A 69 -5.93 7.24 9.04
CA PRO A 69 -6.28 8.63 8.74
C PRO A 69 -7.73 8.86 8.33
N GLN A 70 -8.32 7.99 7.51
CA GLN A 70 -9.70 8.14 7.03
C GLN A 70 -10.69 7.99 8.18
N ILE A 71 -10.43 7.04 9.09
CA ILE A 71 -11.18 6.86 10.32
C ILE A 71 -11.05 8.10 11.20
N TYR A 72 -9.83 8.60 11.41
CA TYR A 72 -9.60 9.79 12.24
C TYR A 72 -10.38 11.01 11.73
N THR A 73 -10.42 11.22 10.40
CA THR A 73 -11.17 12.32 9.79
C THR A 73 -12.69 12.21 9.94
N LEU A 74 -13.24 11.02 10.23
CA LEU A 74 -14.67 10.84 10.50
C LEU A 74 -15.06 11.32 11.90
N TYR A 75 -14.18 11.18 12.89
CA TYR A 75 -14.49 11.43 14.30
C TYR A 75 -13.96 12.77 14.82
N ARG A 76 -12.93 13.36 14.20
CA ARG A 76 -12.33 14.62 14.69
C ARG A 76 -12.12 15.62 13.55
N SER A 77 -12.81 16.76 13.65
CA SER A 77 -12.55 17.97 12.85
C SER A 77 -11.73 18.96 13.68
N PRO A 78 -10.71 19.65 13.13
CA PRO A 78 -10.28 19.67 11.73
C PRO A 78 -9.32 18.52 11.35
N ASN A 79 -9.32 18.14 10.07
CA ASN A 79 -8.52 17.04 9.53
C ASN A 79 -7.03 17.42 9.46
N PRO A 80 -6.13 16.79 10.25
CA PRO A 80 -4.70 17.15 10.23
C PRO A 80 -4.07 16.94 8.85
N PHE A 81 -4.61 16.02 8.05
CA PHE A 81 -4.19 15.72 6.68
C PHE A 81 -4.58 16.76 5.64
N THR A 82 -5.54 17.64 5.95
CA THR A 82 -5.88 18.77 5.08
C THR A 82 -5.45 20.10 5.67
N THR A 83 -5.01 20.12 6.94
CA THR A 83 -4.44 21.32 7.58
C THR A 83 -2.92 21.40 7.40
N ILE A 84 -2.21 20.27 7.44
CA ILE A 84 -0.74 20.25 7.42
C ILE A 84 -0.25 19.62 6.11
N SER A 85 0.39 20.44 5.26
CA SER A 85 0.91 20.03 3.95
C SER A 85 1.90 18.86 4.04
N THR A 86 2.75 18.85 5.07
CA THR A 86 3.72 17.76 5.30
C THR A 86 3.06 16.41 5.53
N PHE A 87 1.96 16.35 6.30
CA PHE A 87 1.22 15.11 6.55
C PHE A 87 0.47 14.64 5.30
N CYS A 88 -0.09 15.56 4.51
CA CYS A 88 -0.69 15.27 3.21
C CYS A 88 0.32 14.60 2.27
N LYS A 89 1.50 15.22 2.10
CA LYS A 89 2.58 14.71 1.25
C LYS A 89 3.10 13.35 1.71
N ALA A 90 3.42 13.22 3.00
CA ALA A 90 3.95 11.98 3.56
C ALA A 90 2.96 10.83 3.44
N ARG A 91 1.66 11.08 3.69
CA ARG A 91 0.62 10.07 3.55
C ARG A 91 0.48 9.58 2.11
N SER A 92 0.36 10.49 1.14
CA SER A 92 0.20 10.12 -0.26
C SER A 92 1.39 9.30 -0.77
N TYR A 93 2.61 9.75 -0.43
CA TYR A 93 3.84 9.02 -0.75
C TYR A 93 3.87 7.62 -0.12
N LEU A 94 3.72 7.51 1.21
CA LEU A 94 3.83 6.24 1.92
C LEU A 94 2.72 5.25 1.54
N ASN A 95 1.52 5.76 1.25
CA ASN A 95 0.40 4.93 0.79
C ASN A 95 0.70 4.34 -0.60
N GLN A 96 1.24 5.13 -1.52
CA GLN A 96 1.58 4.66 -2.85
C GLN A 96 2.77 3.68 -2.83
N THR A 97 3.84 3.99 -2.10
CA THR A 97 5.02 3.11 -1.99
C THR A 97 4.64 1.75 -1.42
N SER A 98 3.87 1.72 -0.32
CA SER A 98 3.47 0.48 0.35
C SER A 98 2.49 -0.35 -0.48
N ALA A 99 1.55 0.28 -1.19
CA ALA A 99 0.62 -0.39 -2.09
C ALA A 99 1.35 -1.08 -3.24
N MET A 100 2.29 -0.40 -3.88
CA MET A 100 3.06 -0.96 -4.99
C MET A 100 3.98 -2.08 -4.53
N SER A 101 4.75 -1.85 -3.46
CA SER A 101 5.62 -2.88 -2.89
C SER A 101 4.82 -4.14 -2.56
N CYS A 102 3.65 -4.03 -1.93
CA CYS A 102 2.80 -5.18 -1.62
C CYS A 102 2.42 -5.97 -2.89
N ARG A 103 1.94 -5.30 -3.94
CA ARG A 103 1.49 -5.96 -5.18
C ARG A 103 2.65 -6.63 -5.92
N TRP A 104 3.77 -5.93 -6.08
CA TRP A 104 4.93 -6.44 -6.80
C TRP A 104 5.63 -7.59 -6.07
N LEU A 105 5.70 -7.54 -4.74
CA LEU A 105 6.22 -8.65 -3.95
C LEU A 105 5.34 -9.90 -4.08
N LEU A 106 4.02 -9.73 -4.14
CA LEU A 106 3.08 -10.83 -4.36
C LEU A 106 3.26 -11.44 -5.75
N VAL A 107 3.37 -10.62 -6.80
CA VAL A 107 3.65 -11.09 -8.18
C VAL A 107 4.97 -11.88 -8.23
N MET A 108 6.03 -11.39 -7.59
CA MET A 108 7.30 -12.11 -7.55
C MET A 108 7.22 -13.42 -6.75
N ALA A 109 6.41 -13.48 -5.70
CA ALA A 109 6.15 -14.72 -4.98
C ALA A 109 5.49 -15.78 -5.89
N CYS A 110 4.57 -15.36 -6.76
CA CYS A 110 3.94 -16.23 -7.75
C CYS A 110 4.95 -16.72 -8.79
N ILE A 111 5.78 -15.81 -9.33
CA ILE A 111 6.83 -16.15 -10.31
C ILE A 111 7.84 -17.14 -9.71
N ASP A 112 8.29 -16.90 -8.48
CA ASP A 112 9.22 -17.78 -7.76
C ASP A 112 8.62 -19.19 -7.54
N ARG A 113 7.31 -19.26 -7.25
CA ARG A 113 6.59 -20.53 -7.15
C ARG A 113 6.51 -21.26 -8.50
N CYS A 114 6.24 -20.53 -9.59
CA CYS A 114 6.26 -21.09 -10.95
C CYS A 114 7.65 -21.65 -11.32
N PHE A 115 8.72 -20.94 -10.96
CA PHE A 115 10.09 -21.41 -11.18
C PHE A 115 10.42 -22.66 -10.37
N SER A 116 9.93 -22.73 -9.14
CA SER A 116 10.10 -23.89 -8.26
C SER A 116 9.41 -25.16 -8.80
N CYS A 117 8.27 -25.00 -9.48
CA CYS A 117 7.52 -26.09 -10.10
C CYS A 117 8.04 -26.50 -11.49
N SER A 118 8.97 -25.75 -12.08
CA SER A 118 9.50 -26.05 -13.42
C SER A 118 10.36 -27.32 -13.41
N THR A 119 10.27 -28.12 -14.48
CA THR A 119 11.08 -29.33 -14.70
C THR A 119 12.54 -29.01 -15.02
N SER A 120 12.83 -27.78 -15.48
CA SER A 120 14.18 -27.33 -15.82
C SER A 120 14.99 -26.99 -14.56
N VAL A 121 16.09 -27.71 -14.35
CA VAL A 121 17.01 -27.49 -13.22
C VAL A 121 17.57 -26.06 -13.22
N ARG A 122 17.81 -25.48 -14.40
CA ARG A 122 18.33 -24.10 -14.53
C ARG A 122 17.32 -23.07 -14.02
N ILE A 123 16.03 -23.27 -14.32
CA ILE A 123 14.95 -22.37 -13.88
C ILE A 123 14.69 -22.56 -12.37
N ARG A 124 14.68 -23.81 -11.90
CA ARG A 124 14.50 -24.12 -10.48
C ARG A 124 15.60 -23.52 -9.59
N ASN A 125 16.85 -23.49 -10.07
CA ASN A 125 17.96 -22.88 -9.35
C ASN A 125 17.85 -21.34 -9.20
N LEU A 126 17.00 -20.67 -10.00
CA LEU A 126 16.73 -19.24 -9.84
C LEU A 126 15.88 -18.96 -8.60
N SER A 127 15.03 -19.92 -8.17
CA SER A 127 14.27 -19.89 -6.92
C SER A 127 15.20 -20.19 -5.73
N SER A 128 16.15 -19.29 -5.49
CA SER A 128 17.06 -19.37 -4.35
C SER A 128 16.79 -18.26 -3.34
N VAL A 129 16.95 -18.57 -2.05
CA VAL A 129 16.75 -17.61 -0.95
C VAL A 129 17.65 -16.38 -1.08
N LYS A 130 18.84 -16.56 -1.65
CA LYS A 130 19.79 -15.46 -1.92
C LYS A 130 19.23 -14.53 -2.98
N THR A 131 18.77 -15.08 -4.10
CA THR A 131 18.13 -14.33 -5.19
C THR A 131 16.88 -13.60 -4.68
N ALA A 132 16.04 -14.29 -3.91
CA ALA A 132 14.83 -13.71 -3.36
C ALA A 132 15.09 -12.49 -2.47
N ARG A 133 16.10 -12.56 -1.59
CA ARG A 133 16.47 -11.41 -0.74
C ARG A 133 16.93 -10.22 -1.56
N ILE A 134 17.74 -10.44 -2.61
CA ILE A 134 18.22 -9.38 -3.50
C ILE A 134 17.05 -8.74 -4.23
N ILE A 135 16.15 -9.54 -4.81
CA ILE A 135 14.97 -9.07 -5.53
C ILE A 135 14.07 -8.24 -4.60
N VAL A 136 13.80 -8.70 -3.38
CA VAL A 136 13.00 -7.95 -2.40
C VAL A 136 13.62 -6.57 -2.13
N ILE A 137 14.94 -6.49 -1.95
CA ILE A 137 15.64 -5.22 -1.71
C ILE A 137 15.51 -4.30 -2.94
N ILE A 138 15.75 -4.83 -4.14
CA ILE A 138 15.64 -4.06 -5.40
C ILE A 138 14.22 -3.51 -5.58
N ILE A 139 13.19 -4.33 -5.36
CA ILE A 139 11.78 -3.92 -5.48
C ILE A 139 11.46 -2.80 -4.50
N ASN A 140 11.85 -2.94 -3.23
CA ASN A 140 11.63 -1.89 -2.26
C ASN A 140 12.33 -0.59 -2.69
N ILE A 141 13.61 -0.64 -3.10
CA ILE A 141 14.36 0.54 -3.55
C ILE A 141 13.67 1.23 -4.73
N ILE A 142 13.28 0.47 -5.77
CA ILE A 142 12.60 1.01 -6.95
C ILE A 142 11.30 1.71 -6.54
N TRP A 143 10.49 1.06 -5.71
CA TRP A 143 9.19 1.61 -5.27
C TRP A 143 9.30 2.71 -4.22
N PHE A 144 10.46 2.89 -3.57
CA PHE A 144 10.76 4.10 -2.80
C PHE A 144 11.12 5.27 -3.70
N ILE A 145 11.84 5.05 -4.81
CA ILE A 145 12.32 6.14 -5.68
C ILE A 145 11.21 6.66 -6.61
N LEU A 146 10.44 5.77 -7.24
CA LEU A 146 9.45 6.16 -8.24
C LEU A 146 8.41 7.20 -7.75
N PRO A 147 7.80 7.06 -6.56
CA PRO A 147 6.78 8.01 -6.08
C PRO A 147 7.36 9.27 -5.44
N ILE A 148 8.67 9.55 -5.54
CA ILE A 148 9.26 10.81 -5.03
C ILE A 148 8.53 12.03 -5.60
N HIS A 149 8.03 11.96 -6.84
CA HIS A 149 7.23 13.01 -7.45
C HIS A 149 5.99 13.40 -6.61
N MET A 150 5.40 12.47 -5.85
CA MET A 150 4.25 12.75 -4.98
C MET A 150 4.59 13.70 -3.84
N ILE A 151 5.81 13.66 -3.30
CA ILE A 151 6.24 14.58 -2.24
C ILE A 151 6.28 16.02 -2.76
N ILE A 152 6.59 16.20 -4.04
CA ILE A 152 6.73 17.51 -4.69
C ILE A 152 5.35 18.05 -5.09
N TYR A 153 4.54 17.23 -5.77
CA TYR A 153 3.31 17.67 -6.42
C TYR A 153 2.02 17.48 -5.60
N ALA A 154 2.04 16.69 -4.51
CA ALA A 154 0.88 16.61 -3.63
C ALA A 154 0.76 17.89 -2.81
N ASN A 155 -0.35 18.61 -2.94
CA ASN A 155 -0.63 19.79 -2.14
C ASN A 155 -2.09 19.79 -1.67
N ILE A 156 -2.38 20.63 -0.70
CA ILE A 156 -3.74 20.86 -0.21
C ILE A 156 -4.46 21.75 -1.22
N GLN A 157 -5.66 21.36 -1.65
CA GLN A 157 -6.43 22.13 -2.64
C GLN A 157 -7.08 23.38 -1.99
N PRO A 158 -6.79 24.61 -2.48
CA PRO A 158 -7.57 25.80 -2.16
C PRO A 158 -8.74 25.98 -3.14
N PRO A 159 -9.87 26.60 -2.75
CA PRO A 159 -10.22 27.11 -1.41
C PRO A 159 -10.86 26.03 -0.51
N GLY A 160 -10.59 26.10 0.79
CA GLY A 160 -11.32 25.32 1.80
C GLY A 160 -10.64 24.05 2.34
N ASN A 161 -9.39 23.75 1.97
CA ASN A 161 -8.61 22.62 2.51
C ASN A 161 -9.42 21.31 2.54
N ILE A 162 -10.10 21.03 1.42
CA ILE A 162 -11.14 20.01 1.35
C ILE A 162 -10.51 18.64 1.10
N ALA A 163 -9.39 18.60 0.36
CA ALA A 163 -8.68 17.38 0.01
C ALA A 163 -7.18 17.61 -0.18
N CYS A 164 -6.43 16.52 0.00
CA CYS A 164 -5.02 16.41 -0.38
C CYS A 164 -4.97 15.70 -1.73
N SER A 165 -4.56 16.39 -2.79
CA SER A 165 -4.50 15.82 -4.14
C SER A 165 -3.30 16.34 -4.93
N VAL A 166 -2.99 15.68 -6.04
CA VAL A 166 -1.89 16.10 -6.93
C VAL A 166 -2.38 17.32 -7.72
N THR A 167 -1.74 18.48 -7.53
CA THR A 167 -2.21 19.74 -8.13
C THR A 167 -1.86 19.89 -9.61
N ASN A 168 -1.03 19.01 -10.15
CA ASN A 168 -0.60 19.03 -11.55
C ASN A 168 -1.32 17.93 -12.35
N ASN A 169 -2.15 18.32 -13.33
CA ASN A 169 -2.95 17.40 -14.14
C ASN A 169 -2.11 16.37 -14.90
N ASN A 170 -0.92 16.74 -15.40
CA ASN A 170 -0.07 15.81 -16.13
C ASN A 170 0.44 14.72 -15.17
N VAL A 171 0.81 15.11 -13.95
CA VAL A 171 1.30 14.20 -12.92
C VAL A 171 0.17 13.33 -12.37
N ASP A 172 -1.07 13.83 -12.29
CA ASP A 172 -2.23 13.01 -11.91
C ASP A 172 -2.50 11.89 -12.92
N ILE A 173 -2.36 12.17 -14.22
CA ILE A 173 -2.48 11.14 -15.26
C ILE A 173 -1.40 10.06 -15.08
N TYR A 174 -0.14 10.46 -14.89
CA TYR A 174 0.94 9.50 -14.59
C TYR A 174 0.63 8.69 -13.33
N HIS A 175 0.22 9.34 -12.24
CA HIS A 175 -0.11 8.68 -10.98
C HIS A 175 -1.22 7.63 -11.15
N ARG A 176 -2.25 7.91 -11.96
CA ARG A 176 -3.34 6.95 -12.27
C ARG A 176 -2.87 5.75 -13.08
N PHE A 177 -1.91 5.91 -13.99
CA PHE A 177 -1.34 4.77 -14.72
C PHE A 177 -0.54 3.83 -13.81
N TYR A 178 0.06 4.37 -12.76
CA TYR A 178 0.86 3.59 -11.82
C TYR A 178 0.08 3.09 -10.61
N THR A 179 -1.18 3.52 -10.37
CA THR A 179 -2.02 3.16 -9.19
C THR A 179 -3.03 2.07 -9.50
#